data_AF-A0A2G3JYF5-F1
#
_entry.id   AF-A0A2G3JYF5-F1
#
_cell.length_a   1.000
_cell.length_b   1.000
_cell.length_c   1.000
_cell.angle_alpha   90.00
_cell.angle_beta   90.00
_cell.angle_gamma   90.00
#
_symmetry.space_group_name_H-M   'P 1'
#
loop_
_entity.id
_entity.type
_entity.pdbx_description
1 polymer ?
#
loop_
_entity_poly.entity_id
_entity_poly.type
_entity_poly.pdbx_seq_one_letter_code
_entity_poly.pdbx_strand_id
1 'polypeptide(L)' 'MLTIRLPADIENRLNALSKSTGRTKTFYAREAILAHMDEL' A
#
# COMPACT_ATOMS: atom_id res chain seq x y z
N MET A 1 14.60 5.52 -1.04
CA MET A 1 13.79 4.29 -1.05
C MET A 1 13.54 3.90 0.39
N LEU A 2 12.27 3.81 0.80
CA LEU A 2 11.87 3.34 2.13
C LEU A 2 11.54 1.85 2.01
N THR A 3 12.23 0.99 2.76
CA THR A 3 11.97 -0.45 2.77
C THR A 3 11.26 -0.80 4.07
N ILE A 4 9.96 -1.13 3.96
CA ILE A 4 9.16 -1.61 5.09
C ILE A 4 8.83 -3.08 4.90
N ARG A 5 8.92 -3.86 5.99
CA ARG A 5 8.40 -5.23 6.03
C ARG A 5 6.90 -5.16 6.24
N LEU A 6 6.13 -5.53 5.23
CA LEU A 6 4.69 -5.65 5.33
C LEU A 6 4.31 -7.10 5.68
N PRO A 7 3.26 -7.33 6.48
CA PRO A 7 2.67 -8.64 6.63
C PRO A 7 2.21 -9.19 5.26
N ALA A 8 2.31 -10.51 5.07
CA ALA A 8 1.95 -11.17 3.81
C ALA A 8 0.50 -10.86 3.37
N ASP A 9 -0.41 -10.69 4.32
CA ASP A 9 -1.81 -10.36 4.06
C ASP A 9 -1.98 -8.99 3.38
N ILE A 10 -1.27 -7.97 3.90
CA ILE A 10 -1.28 -6.63 3.31
C ILE A 10 -0.61 -6.66 1.94
N GLU A 11 0.47 -7.41 1.78
CA GLU A 11 1.14 -7.54 0.49
C GLU A 11 0.23 -8.16 -0.57
N ASN A 12 -0.57 -9.15 -0.20
CA ASN A 12 -1.59 -9.75 -1.07
C ASN A 12 -2.69 -8.77 -1.45
N ARG A 13 -3.19 -7.97 -0.49
CA ARG A 13 -4.20 -6.94 -0.75
C ARG A 13 -3.67 -5.85 -1.68
N LEU A 14 -2.45 -5.36 -1.46
CA LEU A 14 -1.79 -4.38 -2.32
C LEU A 14 -1.55 -4.94 -3.73
N ASN A 15 -1.17 -6.21 -3.84
CA ASN A 15 -1.05 -6.92 -5.13
C ASN A 15 -2.39 -6.98 -5.88
N ALA A 16 -3.46 -7.39 -5.21
CA ALA A 16 -4.79 -7.49 -5.80
C ALA A 16 -5.30 -6.12 -6.28
N LEU A 17 -5.15 -5.08 -5.44
CA LEU A 17 -5.50 -3.71 -5.79
C LEU A 17 -4.71 -3.24 -7.01
N SER A 18 -3.39 -3.43 -6.98
CA SER A 18 -2.50 -3.07 -8.08
C SER A 18 -2.90 -3.72 -9.40
N LYS A 19 -3.25 -5.01 -9.40
CA LYS A 19 -3.75 -5.74 -10.58
C LYS A 19 -5.12 -5.22 -11.05
N SER A 20 -6.01 -4.88 -10.12
CA SER A 20 -7.38 -4.46 -10.46
C SER A 20 -7.45 -3.04 -11.04
N THR A 21 -6.52 -2.17 -10.67
CA THR A 21 -6.58 -0.73 -11.01
C THR A 21 -5.47 -0.26 -11.93
N GLY A 22 -4.47 -1.12 -12.21
CA GLY A 22 -3.30 -0.78 -13.01
C GLY A 22 -2.30 0.17 -12.31
N ARG A 23 -2.49 0.48 -11.02
CA ARG A 23 -1.57 1.31 -10.22
C ARG A 23 -0.53 0.46 -9.51
N THR A 24 0.60 1.05 -9.10
CA THR A 24 1.67 0.31 -8.41
C THR A 24 1.33 0.03 -6.95
N LYS A 25 1.94 -1.01 -6.36
CA LYS A 25 1.84 -1.28 -4.91
C LYS A 25 2.29 -0.09 -4.06
N THR A 26 3.34 0.61 -4.51
CA THR A 26 3.90 1.79 -3.84
C THR A 26 2.92 2.96 -3.80
N PHE A 27 2.08 3.12 -4.82
CA PHE A 27 1.01 4.12 -4.81
C PHE A 27 0.05 3.84 -3.65
N TYR A 28 -0.48 2.62 -3.57
CA TYR A 28 -1.42 2.23 -2.50
C TYR A 28 -0.80 2.26 -1.10
N ALA A 29 0.45 1.82 -0.97
CA ALA A 29 1.16 1.89 0.30
C ALA A 29 1.32 3.35 0.76
N ARG A 30 1.64 4.28 -0.15
CA ARG A 30 1.76 5.71 0.17
C ARG A 30 0.43 6.32 0.57
N GLU A 31 -0.63 6.07 -0.21
CA GLU A 31 -1.96 6.61 0.10
C GLU A 31 -2.48 6.10 1.44
N ALA A 32 -2.25 4.82 1.77
CA ALA A 32 -2.63 4.25 3.07
C ALA A 32 -1.84 4.89 4.24
N ILE A 33 -0.56 5.21 4.04
CA ILE A 33 0.24 5.92 5.04
C ILE A 33 -0.29 7.35 5.23
N LEU A 34 -0.51 8.09 4.15
CA LEU A 34 -1.02 9.46 4.22
C LEU A 34 -2.39 9.53 4.90
N ALA A 35 -3.31 8.64 4.50
CA ALA A 35 -4.65 8.56 5.10
C ALA A 35 -4.61 8.34 6.62
N HIS A 36 -3.67 7.54 7.13
CA HIS A 36 -3.52 7.32 8.57
C HIS A 36 -2.73 8.42 9.29
N MET A 37 -1.92 9.21 8.58
CA MET A 37 -1.23 10.36 9.18
C MET A 37 -2.17 11.56 9.41
N ASP A 38 -3.19 11.70 8.57
CA ASP A 38 -4.23 12.74 8.74
C ASP A 38 -5.23 12.41 9.87
N GLU A 39 -5.27 11.16 10.34
CA GLU A 39 -6.10 10.71 11.47
C GLU A 39 -5.43 10.88 12.84
N LEU A 40 -4.19 11.38 12.90
CA LEU A 40 -3.39 11.58 14.12
C LEU A 40 -3.40 13.04 14.59
#